data_AF-A0A3D4UME3-F1
#
_entry.id   AF-A0A3D4UME3-F1
#
_cell.length_a   1.000
_cell.length_b   1.000
_cell.length_c   1.000
_cell.angle_alpha   90.00
_cell.angle_beta   90.00
_cell.angle_gamma   90.00
#
_symmetry.space_group_name_H-M   'P 1'
#
loop_
_entity.id
_entity.type
_entity.pdbx_description
1 polymer ?
#
loop_
_entity_poly.entity_id
_entity_poly.type
_entity_poly.pdbx_seq_one_letter_code
_entity_poly.pdbx_strand_id
1 'polypeptide(L)'
;GELIQDAKDAWEAALHEGVVWIVKSERFKSFHPGELIEMLLDAGFIGEVLIATPGIEMFKGAPVATCRENFGGEPGPDITRMIDAYLHACDGEVDHPQIIRPVCQVYRQFDFLAGGAQKDVVAPVTGDLQSGQPLLIPVVSGGASCAVPLPQRASKPLDLVRVEWLAEEGEESPSDSL
;
A
#
# COMPACT_ATOMS: atom_id res chain seq x y z
N GLY A 1 -27.87 -17.96 10.91
CA GLY A 1 -28.52 -18.01 9.60
C GLY A 1 -27.53 -17.48 8.60
N GLU A 2 -27.28 -18.21 7.53
CA GLU A 2 -26.28 -17.94 6.48
C GLU A 2 -26.26 -16.46 6.07
N LEU A 3 -27.43 -15.88 5.77
CA LEU A 3 -27.59 -14.45 5.43
C LEU A 3 -27.08 -13.43 6.48
N ILE A 4 -27.11 -13.77 7.77
CA ILE A 4 -26.59 -12.88 8.83
C ILE A 4 -25.06 -12.94 8.89
N GLN A 5 -24.48 -14.09 8.55
CA GLN A 5 -23.03 -14.24 8.48
C GLN A 5 -22.52 -13.53 7.22
N ASP A 6 -23.15 -13.76 6.07
CA ASP A 6 -22.79 -13.07 4.82
C ASP A 6 -22.86 -11.55 4.94
N ALA A 7 -23.87 -11.02 5.63
CA ALA A 7 -24.00 -9.59 5.87
C ALA A 7 -22.92 -9.03 6.80
N LYS A 8 -22.42 -9.83 7.76
CA LYS A 8 -21.29 -9.45 8.62
C LYS A 8 -19.98 -9.48 7.86
N ASP A 9 -19.75 -10.53 7.09
CA ASP A 9 -18.53 -10.71 6.32
C ASP A 9 -18.42 -9.62 5.24
N ALA A 10 -19.52 -9.28 4.56
CA ALA A 10 -19.57 -8.17 3.62
C ALA A 10 -19.35 -6.80 4.28
N TRP A 11 -19.87 -6.61 5.50
CA TRP A 11 -19.66 -5.37 6.25
C TRP A 11 -18.22 -5.25 6.76
N GLU A 12 -17.63 -6.33 7.26
CA GLU A 12 -16.22 -6.38 7.67
C GLU A 12 -15.30 -6.15 6.47
N ALA A 13 -15.56 -6.77 5.32
CA ALA A 13 -14.85 -6.50 4.09
C ALA A 13 -14.91 -5.01 3.72
N ALA A 14 -16.09 -4.39 3.84
CA ALA A 14 -16.30 -2.96 3.58
C ALA A 14 -15.46 -2.03 4.47
N LEU A 15 -15.23 -2.40 5.74
CA LEU A 15 -14.37 -1.65 6.67
C LEU A 15 -12.90 -1.65 6.25
N HIS A 16 -12.51 -2.65 5.45
CA HIS A 16 -11.14 -2.85 4.95
C HIS A 16 -10.99 -2.48 3.47
N GLU A 17 -11.97 -1.80 2.90
CA GLU A 17 -11.90 -1.23 1.56
C GLU A 17 -11.06 0.05 1.54
N GLY A 18 -10.38 0.24 0.42
CA GLY A 18 -9.67 1.47 0.11
C GLY A 18 -9.20 1.45 -1.34
N VAL A 19 -8.39 2.44 -1.69
CA VAL A 19 -7.72 2.53 -2.99
C VAL A 19 -6.23 2.27 -2.83
N VAL A 20 -5.62 1.67 -3.86
CA VAL A 20 -4.19 1.39 -3.95
C VAL A 20 -3.62 1.95 -5.25
N TRP A 21 -2.38 2.43 -5.17
CA TRP A 21 -1.55 2.71 -6.33
C TRP A 21 -0.44 1.67 -6.42
N ILE A 22 -0.25 1.09 -7.60
CA ILE A 22 0.69 0.00 -7.84
C ILE A 22 1.83 0.50 -8.74
N VAL A 23 3.06 0.12 -8.44
CA VAL A 23 4.21 0.43 -9.31
C VAL A 23 4.03 -0.19 -10.69
N LYS A 24 4.19 0.63 -11.73
CA LYS A 24 4.19 0.22 -13.13
C LYS A 24 5.60 0.12 -13.72
N SER A 25 6.50 1.02 -13.33
CA SER A 25 7.90 1.01 -13.74
C SER A 25 8.69 -0.12 -13.07
N GLU A 26 9.90 -0.43 -13.54
CA GLU A 26 10.74 -1.44 -12.86
C GLU A 26 11.13 -1.03 -11.44
N ARG A 27 11.26 0.28 -11.21
CA ARG A 27 11.60 0.88 -9.92
C ARG A 27 10.73 2.10 -9.67
N PHE A 28 10.34 2.30 -8.42
CA PHE A 28 9.70 3.49 -7.92
C PHE A 28 10.35 3.93 -6.61
N LYS A 29 10.50 5.23 -6.39
CA LYS A 29 11.07 5.80 -5.17
C LYS A 29 10.34 7.08 -4.79
N SER A 30 9.74 7.08 -3.60
CA SER A 30 9.09 8.26 -3.04
C SER A 30 10.10 9.21 -2.38
N PHE A 31 9.77 10.50 -2.34
CA PHE A 31 10.45 11.49 -1.51
C PHE A 31 9.65 11.74 -0.21
N HIS A 32 10.03 12.73 0.59
CA HIS A 32 9.34 13.01 1.85
C HIS A 32 7.94 13.61 1.59
N PRO A 33 6.86 13.07 2.18
CA PRO A 33 5.47 13.45 1.88
C PRO A 33 4.97 14.68 2.66
N GLY A 34 5.86 15.60 3.04
CA GLY A 34 5.51 16.69 3.97
C GLY A 34 4.37 17.56 3.44
N GLU A 35 4.50 17.98 2.19
CA GLU A 35 3.49 18.80 1.50
C GLU A 35 2.17 18.03 1.31
N LEU A 36 2.21 16.73 1.01
CA LEU A 36 1.01 15.89 0.90
C LEU A 36 0.27 15.81 2.25
N ILE A 37 1.00 15.61 3.35
CA ILE A 37 0.40 15.54 4.70
C ILE A 37 -0.31 16.86 5.02
N GLU A 38 0.35 18.00 4.81
CA GLU A 38 -0.23 19.33 5.05
C GLU A 38 -1.51 19.52 4.23
N MET A 39 -1.47 19.21 2.93
CA MET A 39 -2.63 19.31 2.05
C MET A 39 -3.81 18.44 2.50
N LEU A 40 -3.57 17.20 2.91
CA LEU A 40 -4.62 16.28 3.37
C LEU A 40 -5.27 16.79 4.66
N LEU A 41 -4.48 17.29 5.61
CA LEU A 41 -4.97 17.82 6.87
C LEU A 41 -5.74 19.13 6.67
N ASP A 42 -5.27 20.02 5.79
CA ASP A 42 -5.97 21.25 5.43
C ASP A 42 -7.32 20.96 4.73
N ALA A 43 -7.42 19.85 3.99
CA ALA A 43 -8.68 19.34 3.44
C ALA A 43 -9.62 18.73 4.50
N GLY A 44 -9.19 18.60 5.75
CA GLY A 44 -9.94 17.97 6.82
C GLY A 44 -10.05 16.45 6.67
N PHE A 45 -9.12 15.81 5.95
CA PHE A 45 -9.12 14.36 5.76
C PHE A 45 -8.83 13.64 7.09
N ILE A 46 -9.76 12.79 7.53
CA ILE A 46 -9.67 12.03 8.78
C ILE A 46 -9.41 10.54 8.58
N GLY A 47 -9.24 10.09 7.34
CA GLY A 47 -8.98 8.70 7.03
C GLY A 47 -7.55 8.26 7.29
N GLU A 48 -7.12 7.26 6.55
CA GLU A 48 -5.79 6.67 6.65
C GLU A 48 -5.10 6.74 5.29
N VAL A 49 -3.84 7.18 5.29
CA VAL A 49 -2.95 7.12 4.12
C VAL A 49 -1.66 6.44 4.53
N LEU A 50 -1.31 5.38 3.82
CA LEU A 50 0.04 4.82 3.86
C LEU A 50 0.73 5.10 2.53
N ILE A 51 2.03 5.33 2.57
CA ILE A 51 2.86 5.48 1.38
C ILE A 51 4.14 4.66 1.50
N ALA A 52 4.77 4.37 0.37
CA ALA A 52 6.12 3.84 0.30
C ALA A 52 7.08 4.69 1.13
N THR A 53 7.87 4.01 1.97
CA THR A 53 8.85 4.64 2.84
C THR A 53 9.80 5.51 2.02
N PRO A 54 9.93 6.81 2.33
CA PRO A 54 10.76 7.73 1.55
C PRO A 54 12.18 7.21 1.34
N GLY A 55 12.61 7.22 0.08
CA GLY A 55 13.95 6.81 -0.29
C GLY A 55 14.20 5.29 -0.31
N ILE A 56 13.18 4.46 -0.08
CA ILE A 56 13.24 3.01 -0.29
C ILE A 56 12.74 2.69 -1.69
N GLU A 57 13.49 1.87 -2.43
CA GLU A 57 13.06 1.40 -3.75
C GLU A 57 11.90 0.42 -3.60
N MET A 58 10.85 0.65 -4.38
CA MET A 58 9.70 -0.23 -4.60
C MET A 58 9.80 -0.79 -6.02
N PHE A 59 9.35 -2.02 -6.22
CA PHE A 59 9.47 -2.70 -7.52
C PHE A 59 8.12 -2.91 -8.17
N LYS A 60 8.15 -3.13 -9.49
CA LYS A 60 6.95 -3.33 -10.32
C LYS A 60 5.96 -4.31 -9.70
N GLY A 61 4.69 -3.90 -9.65
CA GLY A 61 3.60 -4.69 -9.07
C GLY A 61 3.43 -4.54 -7.56
N ALA A 62 4.30 -3.81 -6.87
CA ALA A 62 4.12 -3.50 -5.44
C ALA A 62 3.16 -2.31 -5.24
N PRO A 63 2.27 -2.35 -4.24
CA PRO A 63 1.61 -1.16 -3.71
C PRO A 63 2.62 -0.11 -3.24
N VAL A 64 2.36 1.16 -3.54
CA VAL A 64 3.17 2.31 -3.07
C VAL A 64 2.39 3.37 -2.35
N ALA A 65 1.07 3.32 -2.44
CA ALA A 65 0.19 4.08 -1.57
C ALA A 65 -1.10 3.31 -1.37
N THR A 66 -1.65 3.42 -0.18
CA THR A 66 -3.02 3.00 0.12
C THR A 66 -3.74 4.15 0.81
N CYS A 67 -5.02 4.31 0.50
CA CYS A 67 -5.85 5.31 1.15
C CYS A 67 -7.25 4.78 1.38
N ARG A 68 -7.80 5.07 2.55
CA ARG A 68 -9.18 4.74 2.90
C ARG A 68 -9.79 5.79 3.81
N GLU A 69 -11.11 5.92 3.76
CA GLU A 69 -11.85 6.72 4.71
C GLU A 69 -11.76 6.15 6.14
N ASN A 70 -12.05 6.96 7.15
CA ASN A 70 -11.90 6.59 8.57
C ASN A 70 -12.73 5.36 8.98
N PHE A 71 -13.84 5.10 8.27
CA PHE A 71 -14.71 3.95 8.49
C PHE A 71 -14.59 2.90 7.38
N GLY A 72 -13.49 2.91 6.62
CA GLY A 72 -13.31 2.12 5.40
C GLY A 72 -13.99 2.77 4.19
N GLY A 73 -13.63 2.28 3.01
CA GLY A 73 -14.19 2.74 1.73
C GLY A 73 -13.26 3.66 0.94
N GLU A 74 -13.68 3.93 -0.29
CA GLU A 74 -12.97 4.77 -1.24
C GLU A 74 -12.93 6.24 -0.75
N PRO A 75 -11.74 6.87 -0.74
CA PRO A 75 -11.61 8.28 -0.40
C PRO A 75 -12.24 9.18 -1.48
N GLY A 76 -12.67 10.38 -1.07
CA GLY A 76 -13.22 11.37 -2.00
C GLY A 76 -12.26 11.74 -3.15
N PRO A 77 -12.78 12.17 -4.32
CA PRO A 77 -11.98 12.37 -5.53
C PRO A 77 -10.89 13.44 -5.40
N ASP A 78 -11.08 14.43 -4.52
CA ASP A 78 -10.06 15.44 -4.26
C ASP A 78 -8.88 14.86 -3.47
N ILE A 79 -9.13 13.98 -2.49
CA ILE A 79 -8.09 13.25 -1.74
C ILE A 79 -7.29 12.36 -2.67
N THR A 80 -7.98 11.58 -3.51
CA THR A 80 -7.37 10.73 -4.53
C THR A 80 -6.46 11.55 -5.46
N ARG A 81 -6.92 12.73 -5.91
CA ARG A 81 -6.13 13.62 -6.79
C ARG A 81 -4.88 14.17 -6.10
N MET A 82 -4.94 14.49 -4.81
CA MET A 82 -3.78 14.96 -4.04
C MET A 82 -2.70 13.88 -3.96
N ILE A 83 -3.10 12.64 -3.65
CA ILE A 83 -2.18 11.49 -3.59
C ILE A 83 -1.61 11.21 -4.98
N ASP A 84 -2.45 11.21 -6.01
CA ASP A 84 -2.03 10.97 -7.38
C ASP A 84 -0.99 12.01 -7.85
N ALA A 85 -1.22 13.29 -7.57
CA ALA A 85 -0.27 14.37 -7.89
C ALA A 85 1.09 14.17 -7.19
N TYR A 86 1.08 13.78 -5.91
CA TYR A 86 2.30 13.47 -5.18
C TYR A 86 3.06 12.28 -5.79
N LEU A 87 2.37 11.19 -6.12
CA LEU A 87 2.99 9.99 -6.69
C LEU A 87 3.58 10.26 -8.08
N HIS A 88 2.95 11.11 -8.90
CA HIS A 88 3.47 11.52 -10.21
C HIS A 88 4.69 12.44 -10.11
N ALA A 89 4.93 13.08 -8.97
CA ALA A 89 6.14 13.85 -8.71
C ALA A 89 7.31 12.99 -8.20
N CYS A 90 7.08 11.72 -7.87
CA CYS A 90 8.10 10.78 -7.42
C CYS A 90 8.90 10.19 -8.59
N ASP A 91 10.01 9.50 -8.28
CA ASP A 91 10.81 8.82 -9.29
C ASP A 91 10.17 7.47 -9.65
N GLY A 92 9.54 7.37 -10.82
CA GLY A 92 8.92 6.14 -11.33
C GLY A 92 7.48 6.37 -11.82
N GLU A 93 6.84 5.29 -12.29
CA GLU A 93 5.45 5.32 -12.74
C GLU A 93 4.59 4.43 -11.85
N VAL A 94 3.36 4.88 -11.59
CA VAL A 94 2.32 4.10 -10.92
C VAL A 94 1.11 3.96 -11.83
N ASP A 95 0.33 2.90 -11.64
CA ASP A 95 -0.99 2.79 -12.24
C ASP A 95 -1.98 3.76 -11.56
N HIS A 96 -3.11 4.01 -12.24
CA HIS A 96 -4.25 4.70 -11.65
C HIS A 96 -4.75 3.98 -10.38
N PRO A 97 -5.36 4.70 -9.42
CA PRO A 97 -5.87 4.10 -8.20
C PRO A 97 -6.88 3.00 -8.52
N GLN A 98 -6.71 1.85 -7.87
CA GLN A 98 -7.61 0.70 -7.97
C GLN A 98 -8.23 0.42 -6.61
N ILE A 99 -9.50 0.03 -6.58
CA ILE A 99 -10.12 -0.47 -5.36
C ILE A 99 -9.55 -1.88 -5.12
N ILE A 100 -8.95 -2.10 -3.94
CA ILE A 100 -8.56 -3.44 -3.49
C ILE A 100 -9.22 -3.77 -2.18
N ARG A 101 -9.45 -5.07 -2.00
CA ARG A 101 -10.06 -5.64 -0.82
C ARG A 101 -9.31 -6.92 -0.50
N PRO A 102 -8.70 -7.04 0.68
CA PRO A 102 -8.46 -6.00 1.69
C PRO A 102 -7.32 -5.06 1.28
N VAL A 103 -7.19 -3.92 1.97
CA VAL A 103 -5.96 -3.10 1.88
C VAL A 103 -4.73 -3.95 2.25
N CYS A 104 -3.62 -3.73 1.55
CA CYS A 104 -2.40 -4.51 1.72
C CYS A 104 -1.25 -3.69 2.33
N GLN A 105 -0.29 -4.42 2.90
CA GLN A 105 1.05 -3.96 3.25
C GLN A 105 2.08 -4.70 2.39
N VAL A 106 3.23 -4.07 2.15
CA VAL A 106 4.36 -4.66 1.45
C VAL A 106 5.49 -4.91 2.42
N TYR A 107 6.04 -6.12 2.42
CA TYR A 107 7.11 -6.56 3.30
C TYR A 107 8.33 -6.99 2.49
N ARG A 108 9.47 -6.34 2.72
CA ARG A 108 10.75 -6.78 2.16
C ARG A 108 11.33 -7.92 2.97
N GLN A 109 11.47 -9.08 2.34
CA GLN A 109 12.12 -10.24 2.92
C GLN A 109 13.61 -10.23 2.58
N PHE A 110 14.41 -10.59 3.58
CA PHE A 110 15.87 -10.61 3.48
C PHE A 110 16.36 -12.04 3.68
N ASP A 111 17.31 -12.45 2.84
CA ASP A 111 18.13 -13.62 3.08
C ASP A 111 19.54 -13.13 3.44
N PHE A 112 19.87 -13.21 4.73
CA PHE A 112 21.16 -12.79 5.24
C PHE A 112 22.31 -13.70 4.80
N LEU A 113 22.02 -14.96 4.43
CA LEU A 113 23.03 -15.88 3.90
C LEU A 113 23.31 -15.57 2.42
N ALA A 114 22.28 -15.17 1.66
CA ALA A 114 22.43 -14.69 0.28
C ALA A 114 22.90 -13.22 0.19
N GLY A 115 22.94 -12.51 1.32
CA GLY A 115 23.55 -11.19 1.44
C GLY A 115 22.67 -10.00 1.05
N GLY A 116 21.33 -10.14 1.05
CA GLY A 116 20.47 -9.02 0.67
C GLY A 116 18.97 -9.27 0.69
N ALA A 117 18.25 -8.32 0.07
CA ALA A 117 16.82 -8.44 -0.16
C ALA A 117 16.55 -9.55 -1.19
N GLN A 118 15.56 -10.40 -0.91
CA GLN A 118 15.23 -11.55 -1.74
C GLN A 118 13.96 -11.32 -2.55
N LYS A 119 12.91 -10.79 -1.91
CA LYS A 119 11.60 -10.54 -2.50
C LYS A 119 10.81 -9.54 -1.67
N ASP A 120 9.82 -8.94 -2.30
CA ASP A 120 8.78 -8.19 -1.64
C ASP A 120 7.50 -9.03 -1.60
N VAL A 121 6.87 -9.12 -0.43
CA VAL A 121 5.62 -9.84 -0.20
C VAL A 121 4.52 -8.84 0.06
N VAL A 122 3.46 -8.88 -0.73
CA VAL A 122 2.25 -8.09 -0.54
C VAL A 122 1.23 -8.96 0.19
N ALA A 123 0.75 -8.47 1.33
CA ALA A 123 -0.18 -9.22 2.18
C ALA A 123 -1.30 -8.33 2.72
N PRO A 124 -2.51 -8.88 2.92
CA PRO A 124 -3.58 -8.23 3.67
C PRO A 124 -3.13 -7.65 5.00
N VAL A 125 -3.62 -6.46 5.36
CA VAL A 125 -3.39 -5.90 6.71
C VAL A 125 -4.18 -6.61 7.81
N THR A 126 -5.20 -7.39 7.44
CA THR A 126 -6.13 -8.11 8.34
C THR A 126 -5.70 -9.54 8.65
N GLY A 127 -4.59 -10.02 8.06
CA GLY A 127 -4.09 -11.39 8.22
C GLY A 127 -2.89 -11.52 9.16
N ASP A 128 -2.22 -12.66 9.06
CA ASP A 128 -0.98 -12.90 9.78
C ASP A 128 0.11 -11.90 9.36
N LEU A 129 0.82 -11.37 10.36
CA LEU A 129 1.97 -10.50 10.12
C LEU A 129 3.05 -11.26 9.35
N GLN A 130 3.48 -10.68 8.24
CA GLN A 130 4.55 -11.26 7.44
C GLN A 130 5.91 -10.92 8.03
N SER A 131 6.87 -11.84 7.84
CA SER A 131 8.26 -11.57 8.15
C SER A 131 8.84 -10.53 7.18
N GLY A 132 9.85 -9.79 7.66
CA GLY A 132 10.54 -8.78 6.87
C GLY A 132 10.26 -7.35 7.34
N GLN A 133 10.72 -6.39 6.55
CA GLN A 133 10.56 -4.97 6.83
C GLN A 133 9.31 -4.43 6.12
N PRO A 134 8.33 -3.84 6.84
CA PRO A 134 7.22 -3.16 6.19
C PRO A 134 7.72 -1.96 5.39
N LEU A 135 7.22 -1.80 4.18
CA LEU A 135 7.67 -0.78 3.23
C LEU A 135 6.68 0.37 3.10
N LEU A 136 5.41 0.18 3.45
CA LEU A 136 4.45 1.28 3.57
C LEU A 136 4.41 1.80 5.01
N ILE A 137 4.48 3.12 5.16
CA ILE A 137 4.37 3.82 6.43
C ILE A 137 3.12 4.71 6.45
N PRO A 138 2.45 4.83 7.61
CA PRO A 138 1.35 5.77 7.74
C PRO A 138 1.88 7.20 7.68
N VAL A 139 1.14 8.09 7.01
CA VAL A 139 1.47 9.52 6.91
C VAL A 139 0.35 10.40 7.45
N VAL A 140 -0.90 9.94 7.30
CA VAL A 140 -2.07 10.49 7.96
C VAL A 140 -2.86 9.34 8.56
N SER A 141 -3.32 9.49 9.80
CA SER A 141 -4.20 8.54 10.47
C SER A 141 -5.14 9.29 11.41
N GLY A 142 -6.45 9.10 11.24
CA GLY A 142 -7.45 9.69 12.14
C GLY A 142 -7.44 11.22 12.16
N GLY A 143 -7.04 11.86 11.06
CA GLY A 143 -6.92 13.32 10.98
C GLY A 143 -5.67 13.90 11.65
N ALA A 144 -4.66 13.09 11.90
CA ALA A 144 -3.38 13.51 12.44
C ALA A 144 -2.22 13.10 11.54
N SER A 145 -1.17 13.94 11.50
CA SER A 145 0.09 13.60 10.84
C SER A 145 0.83 12.50 11.61
N CYS A 146 1.41 11.55 10.90
CA CYS A 146 2.35 10.58 11.45
C CYS A 146 3.80 11.04 11.23
N ALA A 147 4.71 10.64 12.12
CA ALA A 147 6.12 10.95 11.97
C ALA A 147 6.73 10.16 10.81
N VAL A 148 7.32 10.86 9.84
CA VAL A 148 7.95 10.27 8.67
C VAL A 148 9.47 10.50 8.72
N PRO A 149 10.30 9.44 8.59
CA PRO A 149 11.74 9.61 8.57
C PRO A 149 12.19 10.30 7.28
N LEU A 150 13.26 11.09 7.37
CA LEU A 150 13.93 11.62 6.19
C LEU A 150 14.60 10.49 5.40
N PRO A 151 14.58 10.54 4.06
CA PRO A 151 15.24 9.55 3.23
C PRO A 151 16.75 9.56 3.48
N GLN A 152 17.39 8.39 3.42
CA GLN A 152 18.84 8.29 3.48
C GLN A 152 19.46 8.99 2.25
N ARG A 153 20.47 9.83 2.49
CA ARG A 153 21.08 10.69 1.45
C ARG A 153 21.76 9.92 0.31
N ALA A 154 22.21 8.69 0.57
CA ALA A 154 22.85 7.84 -0.43
C ALA A 154 22.68 6.37 -0.03
N SER A 155 21.86 5.65 -0.78
CA SER A 155 21.81 4.19 -0.77
C SER A 155 22.30 3.67 -2.11
N LYS A 156 23.07 2.57 -2.10
CA LYS A 156 23.34 1.84 -3.35
C LYS A 156 22.00 1.28 -3.86
N PRO A 157 21.74 1.32 -5.18
CA PRO A 157 20.57 0.64 -5.74
C PRO A 157 20.58 -0.84 -5.32
N LEU A 158 19.41 -1.34 -4.92
CA LEU A 158 19.20 -2.76 -4.65
C LEU A 158 19.13 -3.52 -5.98
N ASP A 159 19.48 -4.80 -5.96
CA ASP A 159 19.12 -5.68 -7.06
C ASP A 159 17.59 -5.76 -7.19
N LEU A 160 17.10 -5.96 -8.41
CA LEU A 160 15.66 -6.13 -8.63
C LEU A 160 15.21 -7.39 -7.89
N VAL A 161 14.14 -7.25 -7.09
CA VAL A 161 13.51 -8.38 -6.42
C VAL A 161 12.12 -8.62 -6.98
N ARG A 162 11.65 -9.86 -6.90
CA ARG A 162 10.30 -10.23 -7.27
C ARG A 162 9.30 -9.69 -6.25
N VAL A 163 8.15 -9.22 -6.74
CA VAL A 163 6.97 -8.95 -5.92
C VAL A 163 6.03 -10.16 -5.94
N GLU A 164 5.62 -10.65 -4.79
CA GLU A 164 4.69 -11.77 -4.61
C GLU A 164 3.47 -11.34 -3.81
N TRP A 165 2.28 -11.54 -4.36
CA TRP A 165 1.02 -11.31 -3.66
C TRP A 165 0.58 -12.59 -2.98
N LEU A 166 0.30 -12.51 -1.67
CA LEU A 166 -0.37 -13.60 -0.96
C LEU A 166 -1.85 -13.56 -1.32
N ALA A 167 -2.34 -14.62 -1.97
CA ALA A 167 -3.76 -14.78 -2.22
C ALA A 167 -4.48 -14.94 -0.87
N GLU A 168 -5.69 -14.39 -0.77
CA GLU A 168 -6.60 -14.81 0.29
C GLU A 168 -6.97 -16.28 0.07
N GLU A 169 -6.90 -17.10 1.12
CA GLU A 169 -7.42 -18.46 1.07
C GLU A 169 -8.94 -18.39 0.82
N GLY A 170 -9.38 -18.43 -0.44
CA GLY A 170 -10.80 -18.33 -0.76
C GLY A 170 -11.20 -18.32 -2.24
N GLU A 171 -10.33 -17.92 -3.18
CA GLU A 171 -10.65 -18.04 -4.61
C GLU A 171 -10.16 -19.40 -5.13
N GLU A 172 -11.02 -20.42 -5.02
CA GLU A 172 -10.94 -21.58 -5.91
C GLU A 172 -10.91 -21.06 -7.34
N SER A 173 -9.77 -21.24 -8.02
CA SER A 173 -9.66 -21.00 -9.45
C SER A 173 -10.80 -21.76 -10.14
N PRO A 174 -11.55 -21.15 -11.07
CA PRO A 174 -12.57 -21.88 -11.81
C PRO A 174 -11.85 -23.05 -12.48
N SER A 175 -12.13 -24.26 -11.99
CA SER A 175 -11.59 -25.48 -12.58
C SER A 175 -12.03 -25.49 -14.03
N ASP A 176 -11.07 -25.41 -14.95
CA ASP A 176 -11.29 -25.68 -16.36
C ASP A 176 -11.84 -27.12 -16.48
N SER A 177 -13.16 -27.22 -16.48
CA SER A 177 -13.87 -28.44 -16.87
C SER A 177 -13.88 -28.45 -18.39
N LEU A 178 -12.95 -29.24 -18.96
CA LEU A 178 -13.00 -29.72 -20.34
C LEU A 178 -14.11 -30.77 -20.51
#